data_AF-A0AAD3UBF8-F1
#
_entry.id   AF-A0AAD3UBF8-F1
#
_cell.length_a   1.000
_cell.length_b   1.000
_cell.length_c   1.000
_cell.angle_alpha   90.00
_cell.angle_beta   90.00
_cell.angle_gamma   90.00
#
_symmetry.space_group_name_H-M   'P 1'
#
loop_
_entity.id
_entity.type
_entity.pdbx_description
1 polymer ?
#
loop_
_entity_poly.entity_id
_entity_poly.type
_entity_poly.pdbx_seq_one_letter_code
_entity_poly.pdbx_strand_id
1 'polypeptide(L)'
;QRLAGNDEFYLHDLAVSRQARGKGIGQRLLATALAFAADEGFEHAGLVAVQDAPAFWRKQGFQPASTRKSLTEYGEGATYMRLPLPQRG
;
A
#
# COMPACT_ATOMS: atom_id res chain seq x y z
N GLN A 1 22.78 13.32 2.97
CA GLN A 1 21.47 13.14 3.63
C GLN A 1 21.13 11.67 3.54
N ARG A 2 21.17 10.95 4.67
CA ARG A 2 20.91 9.50 4.69
C ARG A 2 19.41 9.31 4.44
N LEU A 3 19.01 8.54 3.43
CA LEU A 3 17.70 7.90 3.42
C LEU A 3 17.78 6.80 4.49
N ALA A 4 17.74 7.19 5.76
CA ALA A 4 17.82 6.26 6.88
C ALA A 4 16.41 5.71 7.12
N GLY A 5 16.25 4.39 7.06
CA GLY A 5 15.09 3.71 7.60
C GLY A 5 14.50 2.65 6.68
N ASN A 6 14.40 1.41 7.17
CA ASN A 6 13.42 0.42 6.70
C ASN A 6 12.00 0.85 7.13
N ASP A 7 11.65 2.13 6.98
CA ASP A 7 10.46 2.69 7.64
C ASP A 7 9.19 2.37 6.86
N GLU A 8 9.30 2.14 5.54
CA GLU A 8 8.15 1.93 4.67
C GLU A 8 8.44 1.06 3.45
N PHE A 9 7.62 0.01 3.27
CA PHE A 9 7.50 -0.76 2.05
C PHE A 9 6.45 -0.12 1.13
N TYR A 10 6.86 0.49 0.02
CA TYR A 10 5.96 1.23 -0.86
C TYR A 10 5.41 0.37 -2.00
N LEU A 11 4.09 0.21 -2.04
CA LEU A 11 3.40 -0.51 -3.11
C LEU A 11 3.11 0.46 -4.26
N HIS A 12 3.88 0.36 -5.34
CA HIS A 12 3.70 1.19 -6.53
C HIS A 12 2.48 0.77 -7.35
N ASP A 13 2.43 -0.50 -7.75
CA ASP A 13 1.35 -1.04 -8.57
C ASP A 13 0.88 -2.39 -8.05
N LEU A 14 -0.43 -2.58 -8.00
CA LEU A 14 -1.06 -3.87 -7.79
C LEU A 14 -2.26 -4.00 -8.73
N ALA A 15 -2.02 -4.68 -9.85
CA ALA A 15 -3.04 -4.89 -10.87
C ALA A 15 -3.42 -6.37 -10.95
N VAL A 16 -4.71 -6.62 -11.12
CA VAL A 16 -5.24 -7.94 -11.49
C VAL A 16 -6.05 -7.82 -12.77
N SER A 17 -5.88 -8.80 -13.66
CA SER A 17 -6.68 -8.87 -14.89
C SER A 17 -8.17 -8.82 -14.58
N ARG A 18 -8.97 -8.18 -15.46
CA ARG A 18 -10.43 -8.11 -15.29
C ARG A 18 -11.06 -9.49 -15.14
N GLN A 19 -10.58 -10.48 -15.89
CA GLN A 19 -11.06 -11.87 -15.85
C GLN A 19 -10.73 -12.60 -14.52
N ALA A 20 -9.82 -12.04 -13.73
CA ALA A 20 -9.36 -12.56 -12.45
C ALA A 20 -10.02 -11.85 -11.24
N ARG A 21 -10.86 -10.83 -11.46
CA ARG A 21 -11.57 -10.10 -10.39
C ARG A 21 -12.59 -10.99 -9.69
N GLY A 22 -12.90 -10.67 -8.42
CA GLY A 22 -13.84 -11.43 -7.60
C GLY A 22 -13.31 -12.78 -7.09
N LYS A 23 -12.10 -13.19 -7.49
CA LYS A 23 -11.49 -14.48 -7.09
C LYS A 23 -10.55 -14.38 -5.88
N GLY A 24 -10.44 -13.21 -5.25
CA GLY A 24 -9.53 -12.97 -4.12
C GLY A 24 -8.04 -12.87 -4.49
N ILE A 25 -7.69 -12.80 -5.78
CA ILE A 25 -6.28 -12.80 -6.24
C ILE A 25 -5.53 -11.55 -5.77
N GLY A 26 -6.15 -10.37 -5.86
CA GLY A 26 -5.52 -9.13 -5.40
C GLY A 26 -5.21 -9.15 -3.90
N GLN A 27 -6.09 -9.76 -3.10
CA GLN A 27 -5.86 -9.92 -1.66
C GLN A 27 -4.71 -10.89 -1.36
N ARG A 28 -4.60 -12.00 -2.11
CA ARG A 28 -3.49 -12.93 -1.97
C ARG A 28 -2.15 -12.30 -2.33
N LEU A 29 -2.10 -11.56 -3.45
CA LEU A 29 -0.89 -10.83 -3.86
C LEU A 29 -0.49 -9.79 -2.79
N LEU A 30 -1.45 -9.03 -2.27
CA LEU A 30 -1.20 -8.07 -1.20
C LEU A 30 -0.68 -8.77 0.06
N ALA A 31 -1.32 -9.85 0.50
CA ALA A 31 -0.90 -10.59 1.68
C ALA A 31 0.55 -11.12 1.55
N THR A 32 0.92 -11.64 0.38
CA THR A 32 2.31 -12.07 0.11
C THR A 32 3.29 -10.89 0.21
N ALA A 33 2.96 -9.74 -0.37
CA ALA A 33 3.81 -8.56 -0.31
C ALA A 33 3.98 -8.02 1.12
N LEU A 34 2.90 -7.98 1.91
CA LEU A 34 2.94 -7.53 3.30
C LEU A 34 3.69 -8.49 4.22
N ALA A 35 3.57 -9.80 3.98
CA ALA A 35 4.34 -10.81 4.71
C ALA A 35 5.84 -10.66 4.43
N PHE A 36 6.23 -10.50 3.16
CA PHE A 36 7.61 -10.18 2.80
C PHE A 36 8.10 -8.91 3.49
N ALA A 37 7.32 -7.82 3.45
CA ALA A 37 7.70 -6.56 4.07
C ALA A 37 7.89 -6.69 5.59
N ALA A 38 6.99 -7.40 6.28
CA ALA A 38 7.13 -7.66 7.70
C ALA A 38 8.37 -8.51 8.02
N ASP A 39 8.67 -9.52 7.20
CA ASP A 39 9.83 -10.40 7.38
C ASP A 39 11.17 -9.68 7.16
N GLU A 40 11.21 -8.67 6.29
CA GLU A 40 12.37 -7.79 6.06
C GLU A 40 12.48 -6.67 7.12
N GLY A 41 11.54 -6.60 8.07
CA GLY A 41 11.57 -5.65 9.18
C GLY A 41 11.09 -4.24 8.81
N PHE A 42 10.23 -4.11 7.79
CA PHE A 42 9.58 -2.82 7.51
C PHE A 42 8.53 -2.49 8.57
N GLU A 43 8.42 -1.21 8.93
CA GLU A 43 7.44 -0.77 9.93
C GLU A 43 6.03 -0.59 9.37
N HIS A 44 5.93 -0.13 8.13
CA HIS A 44 4.66 0.20 7.49
C HIS A 44 4.70 -0.16 6.01
N ALA A 45 3.52 -0.36 5.41
CA ALA A 45 3.33 -0.33 3.98
C ALA A 45 2.64 0.98 3.56
N GLY A 46 3.08 1.59 2.46
CA GLY A 46 2.54 2.83 1.93
C GLY A 46 2.10 2.71 0.48
N LEU A 47 1.07 3.46 0.07
CA LEU A 47 0.61 3.54 -1.32
C LEU A 47 -0.10 4.85 -1.62
N VAL A 48 -0.24 5.18 -2.90
CA VAL A 48 -1.17 6.21 -3.36
C VAL A 48 -2.37 5.55 -4.02
N ALA A 49 -3.53 5.71 -3.39
CA ALA A 49 -4.80 5.25 -3.93
C ALA A 49 -5.34 6.30 -4.91
N VAL A 50 -5.56 5.91 -6.15
CA VAL A 50 -6.11 6.77 -7.21
C VAL A 50 -7.55 6.41 -7.53
N GLN A 51 -8.32 7.38 -8.02
CA GLN A 51 -9.70 7.18 -8.48
C GLN A 51 -10.56 6.47 -7.42
N ASP A 52 -11.21 5.36 -7.78
CA ASP A 52 -12.11 4.60 -6.90
C ASP A 52 -11.40 3.58 -5.99
N ALA A 53 -10.07 3.50 -6.05
CA ALA A 53 -9.29 2.54 -5.27
C ALA A 53 -9.27 2.78 -3.74
N PRO A 54 -9.45 4.01 -3.18
CA PRO A 54 -9.38 4.20 -1.73
C PRO A 54 -10.35 3.30 -0.94
N ALA A 55 -11.55 3.03 -1.45
CA ALA A 55 -12.51 2.14 -0.81
C ALA A 55 -12.02 0.68 -0.76
N PHE A 56 -11.29 0.23 -1.78
CA PHE A 56 -10.65 -1.09 -1.76
C PHE A 56 -9.55 -1.15 -0.69
N TRP A 57 -8.67 -0.14 -0.64
CA TRP A 57 -7.54 -0.11 0.28
C TRP A 57 -7.96 0.00 1.75
N ARG A 58 -9.02 0.78 2.06
CA ARG A 58 -9.62 0.82 3.40
C ARG A 58 -10.08 -0.56 3.88
N LYS A 59 -10.65 -1.38 3.00
CA LYS A 59 -11.05 -2.76 3.34
C LYS A 59 -9.87 -3.68 3.63
N GLN A 60 -8.67 -3.34 3.16
CA GLN A 60 -7.44 -4.07 3.45
C GLN A 60 -6.68 -3.50 4.67
N GLY A 61 -7.27 -2.53 5.39
CA GLY A 61 -6.69 -1.94 6.60
C GLY A 61 -5.83 -0.70 6.37
N PHE A 62 -5.59 -0.29 5.12
CA PHE A 62 -4.90 0.96 4.85
C PHE A 62 -5.75 2.16 5.28
N GLN A 63 -5.12 3.14 5.90
CA GLN A 63 -5.76 4.38 6.33
C GLN A 63 -5.12 5.59 5.66
N PRO A 64 -5.88 6.67 5.36
CA PRO A 64 -5.31 7.92 4.88
C PRO A 64 -4.22 8.45 5.83
N ALA A 65 -3.12 8.95 5.27
CA ALA A 65 -2.03 9.53 6.03
C ALA A 65 -1.50 10.80 5.35
N SER A 66 -0.80 11.65 6.11
CA SER A 66 -0.09 12.79 5.54
C SER A 66 1.17 12.32 4.79
N THR A 67 1.46 12.93 3.65
CA THR A 67 2.71 12.73 2.92
C THR A 67 3.30 14.05 2.47
N ARG A 68 4.62 14.10 2.32
CA ARG A 68 5.32 15.23 1.67
C ARG A 68 5.30 15.09 0.14
N LYS A 69 4.93 13.93 -0.39
CA LYS A 69 4.84 13.67 -1.83
C LYS A 69 3.69 14.47 -2.42
N SER A 70 3.95 15.20 -3.51
CA SER A 70 2.87 15.81 -4.28
C SER A 70 2.00 14.71 -4.90
N LEU A 71 0.69 14.78 -4.67
CA LEU A 71 -0.27 13.85 -5.26
C LEU A 71 -0.89 14.37 -6.57
N THR A 72 -0.52 15.58 -7.00
CA THR A 72 -1.10 16.23 -8.18
C THR A 72 -0.93 15.42 -9.46
N GLU A 73 0.18 14.68 -9.58
CA GLU A 73 0.48 13.83 -10.74
C GLU A 73 -0.37 12.55 -10.79
N TYR A 74 -1.02 12.19 -9.68
CA TYR A 74 -1.84 10.98 -9.55
C TYR A 74 -3.33 11.22 -9.88
N GLY A 75 -3.68 12.46 -10.22
CA GLY A 75 -5.04 12.87 -10.56
C GLY A 75 -5.90 13.26 -9.36
N GLU A 76 -7.10 13.73 -9.66
CA GLU A 76 -8.06 14.17 -8.65
C GLU A 76 -8.48 13.00 -7.73
N GLY A 77 -8.60 13.29 -6.43
CA GLY A 77 -8.99 12.29 -5.42
C GLY A 77 -7.87 11.34 -5.00
N ALA A 78 -6.65 11.49 -5.53
CA ALA A 78 -5.51 10.70 -5.10
C ALA A 78 -5.25 10.88 -3.60
N THR A 79 -5.15 9.77 -2.88
CA THR A 79 -4.98 9.75 -1.42
C THR A 79 -3.79 8.86 -1.07
N TYR A 80 -2.83 9.40 -0.35
CA TYR A 80 -1.78 8.58 0.25
C TYR A 80 -2.34 7.82 1.46
N MET A 81 -2.02 6.53 1.55
CA MET A 81 -2.52 5.65 2.60
C MET A 81 -1.39 4.78 3.15
N ARG A 82 -1.47 4.45 4.44
CA ARG A 82 -0.50 3.60 5.15
C ARG A 82 -1.18 2.47 5.91
N LEU A 83 -0.46 1.37 6.08
CA LEU A 83 -0.83 0.22 6.91
C LEU A 83 0.36 -0.13 7.80
N PRO A 84 0.24 -0.13 9.14
CA PRO A 84 1.30 -0.63 10.01
C PRO A 84 1.51 -2.14 9.82
N LEU A 85 2.77 -2.56 9.81
CA LEU A 85 3.15 -3.96 9.69
C LEU A 85 3.47 -4.54 11.07
N PRO A 86 3.18 -5.83 11.30
CA PRO A 86 3.55 -6.50 12.54
C PRO A 86 5.08 -6.51 12.68
N GLN A 87 5.58 -6.05 13.83
CA GLN A 87 6.99 -6.11 14.16
C GLN A 87 7.33 -7.49 14.71
N ARG A 88 8.44 -8.09 14.25
CA ARG A 88 9.02 -9.24 14.96
C ARG A 88 9.76 -8.69 16.18
N GLY A 89 9.34 -9.12 17.38
CA GLY A 89 10.02 -8.83 18.64
C GLY A 89 11.31 -9.62 18.80
#